data_AF-A0A959T032-F1
#
_entry.id   AF-A0A959T032-F1
#
_cell.length_a   1.000
_cell.length_b   1.000
_cell.length_c   1.000
_cell.angle_alpha   90.00
_cell.angle_beta   90.00
_cell.angle_gamma   90.00
#
_symmetry.space_group_name_H-M   'P 1'
#
loop_
_entity.id
_entity.type
_entity.pdbx_description
1 polymer ?
#
loop_
_entity_poly.entity_id
_entity_poly.type
_entity_poly.pdbx_seq_one_letter_code
_entity_poly.pdbx_strand_id
1 'polypeptide(L)'
;VGDYVLAGYGTGAVMAVPGGDQRDWRFAKHFGLPIIAVTEGADIDKEADERKDATICSEGFLQGLKVPEAIRRAIDELEKLGAGEGKVNFRLRDAAFGRQRYWGEPIPIYYEDDIPRPVDVADLPVRLPEIDKYQPTETGEPPLARAKDWTYRGFPLETTTMPGWAGSSWYFLRYMDPGNTERFASEEAVKYWGPVDLYIGGSEHATGHLLYFRFWTKFLYDRGWLPFDEPARKLVNQGMIQGKSAHIYRLLFTSFSSGEDETFEIDEREGRVPGPSMFISSSLKNAWYSGDKAAREQIERGLDEHQEKLRQKFPEAGLSLSISDSPFGYTQSILVDIGGLNEHDGLDLNVIEASNSDFVGATFTGFTGHEDVSREVEKMSKSKLNVVNPDDI
;
A
#
# COMPACT_ATOMS: atom_id res chain seq x y z
N VAL A 1 -8.52 -26.92 -5.01
CA VAL A 1 -8.20 -25.79 -4.10
C VAL A 1 -7.81 -24.63 -4.98
N GLY A 2 -8.36 -23.44 -4.75
CA GLY A 2 -8.07 -22.25 -5.54
C GLY A 2 -7.63 -21.11 -4.64
N ASP A 3 -6.51 -20.46 -4.98
CA ASP A 3 -5.84 -19.48 -4.12
C ASP A 3 -6.66 -18.20 -3.88
N TYR A 4 -7.72 -17.98 -4.68
CA TYR A 4 -8.64 -16.86 -4.49
C TYR A 4 -9.61 -17.04 -3.30
N VAL A 5 -9.67 -18.25 -2.72
CA VAL A 5 -10.45 -18.54 -1.51
C VAL A 5 -9.58 -18.30 -0.28
N LEU A 6 -9.89 -17.24 0.45
CA LEU A 6 -9.12 -16.85 1.64
C LEU A 6 -9.50 -17.72 2.84
N ALA A 7 -8.55 -18.52 3.35
CA ALA A 7 -8.76 -19.40 4.49
C ALA A 7 -9.26 -18.68 5.76
N GLY A 8 -8.82 -17.43 5.98
CA GLY A 8 -9.22 -16.60 7.13
C GLY A 8 -10.51 -15.81 6.94
N TYR A 9 -11.28 -16.04 5.87
CA TYR A 9 -12.55 -15.33 5.62
C TYR A 9 -13.71 -16.32 5.50
N GLY A 10 -14.82 -16.03 6.20
CA GLY A 10 -15.96 -16.94 6.28
C GLY A 10 -15.56 -18.26 6.94
N THR A 11 -15.81 -19.38 6.25
CA THR A 11 -15.43 -20.73 6.70
C THR A 11 -14.15 -21.24 6.02
N GLY A 12 -13.48 -20.42 5.20
CA GLY A 12 -12.36 -20.86 4.36
C GLY A 12 -12.77 -21.74 3.18
N ALA A 13 -14.07 -21.92 2.96
CA ALA A 13 -14.66 -22.61 1.82
C ALA A 13 -15.79 -21.77 1.23
N VAL A 14 -15.95 -21.82 -0.09
CA VAL A 14 -17.02 -21.14 -0.81
C VAL A 14 -17.66 -22.11 -1.81
N MET A 15 -18.97 -21.98 -2.02
CA MET A 15 -19.62 -22.63 -3.15
C MET A 15 -19.31 -21.82 -4.41
N ALA A 16 -18.82 -22.48 -5.46
CA ALA A 16 -18.54 -21.82 -6.72
C ALA A 16 -19.82 -21.80 -7.60
N VAL A 17 -20.20 -20.61 -8.09
CA VAL A 17 -21.35 -20.44 -8.99
C VAL A 17 -20.90 -19.65 -10.24
N PRO A 18 -20.22 -20.31 -11.20
CA PRO A 18 -19.63 -19.64 -12.36
C PRO A 18 -20.60 -18.82 -13.22
N GLY A 19 -21.90 -19.15 -13.22
CA GLY A 19 -22.90 -18.36 -13.93
C GLY A 19 -23.25 -17.01 -13.27
N GLY A 20 -22.92 -16.83 -12.00
CA GLY A 20 -23.32 -15.66 -11.20
C GLY A 20 -22.20 -14.98 -10.38
N ASP A 21 -20.96 -15.49 -10.43
CA ASP A 21 -19.76 -14.82 -9.88
C ASP A 21 -18.62 -14.84 -10.92
N GLN A 22 -18.05 -13.68 -11.17
CA GLN A 22 -17.06 -13.48 -12.23
C GLN A 22 -15.72 -14.17 -11.96
N ARG A 23 -15.33 -14.33 -10.69
CA ARG A 23 -14.09 -15.03 -10.32
C ARG A 23 -14.27 -16.54 -10.51
N ASP A 24 -15.42 -17.05 -10.11
CA ASP A 24 -15.78 -18.46 -10.33
C ASP A 24 -15.86 -18.78 -11.83
N TRP A 25 -16.39 -17.85 -12.64
CA TRP A 25 -16.41 -17.96 -14.10
C TRP A 25 -15.01 -18.06 -14.70
N ARG A 26 -14.09 -17.16 -14.31
CA ARG A 26 -12.70 -17.17 -14.83
C ARG A 26 -12.00 -18.46 -14.44
N PHE A 27 -12.18 -18.90 -13.20
CA PHE A 27 -11.65 -20.16 -12.72
C PHE A 27 -12.21 -21.34 -13.52
N ALA A 28 -13.53 -21.42 -13.67
CA ALA A 28 -14.19 -22.46 -14.43
C ALA A 28 -13.74 -22.47 -15.90
N LYS A 29 -13.61 -21.30 -16.53
CA LYS A 29 -13.16 -21.19 -17.92
C LYS A 29 -11.71 -21.65 -18.10
N HIS A 30 -10.82 -21.27 -17.19
CA HIS A 30 -9.42 -21.66 -17.23
C HIS A 30 -9.25 -23.17 -17.05
N PHE A 31 -9.99 -23.78 -16.12
CA PHE A 31 -9.88 -25.21 -15.80
C PHE A 31 -10.87 -26.11 -16.56
N GLY A 32 -11.67 -25.55 -17.48
CA GLY A 32 -12.64 -26.30 -18.28
C GLY A 32 -13.78 -26.91 -17.44
N LEU A 33 -14.20 -26.25 -16.36
CA LEU A 33 -15.32 -26.70 -15.53
C LEU A 33 -16.67 -26.25 -16.10
N PRO A 34 -17.77 -26.94 -15.77
CA PRO A 34 -19.11 -26.56 -16.21
C PRO A 34 -19.51 -25.15 -15.75
N ILE A 35 -20.14 -24.40 -16.65
CA ILE A 35 -20.74 -23.08 -16.36
C ILE A 35 -22.22 -23.20 -16.66
N ILE A 36 -23.07 -22.90 -15.68
CA ILE A 36 -24.52 -23.03 -15.76
C ILE A 36 -25.13 -21.64 -15.57
N ALA A 37 -25.98 -21.21 -16.51
CA ALA A 37 -26.74 -19.97 -16.35
C ALA A 37 -27.76 -20.12 -15.21
N VAL A 38 -27.74 -19.18 -14.27
CA VAL A 38 -28.65 -19.16 -13.10
C VAL A 38 -29.71 -18.05 -13.20
N THR A 39 -29.51 -17.09 -14.08
CA THR A 39 -30.37 -15.92 -14.30
C THR A 39 -30.83 -15.81 -15.75
N GLU A 40 -31.97 -15.16 -15.96
CA GLU A 40 -32.51 -14.90 -17.29
C GLU A 40 -31.63 -13.93 -18.11
N GLY A 41 -31.33 -14.31 -19.35
CA GLY A 41 -30.55 -13.50 -20.29
C GLY A 41 -29.03 -13.48 -20.04
N ALA A 42 -28.50 -14.35 -19.17
CA ALA A 42 -27.07 -14.49 -18.97
C ALA A 42 -26.36 -15.07 -20.21
N ASP A 43 -25.30 -14.42 -20.69
CA ASP A 43 -24.41 -14.88 -21.76
C ASP A 43 -23.13 -15.48 -21.15
N ILE A 44 -23.25 -16.73 -20.69
CA ILE A 44 -22.20 -17.44 -19.94
C ILE A 44 -20.95 -17.76 -20.76
N ASP A 45 -20.99 -17.59 -22.09
CA ASP A 45 -19.80 -17.75 -22.93
C ASP A 45 -18.86 -16.54 -22.84
N LYS A 46 -19.38 -15.38 -22.43
CA LYS A 46 -18.61 -14.13 -22.30
C LYS A 46 -18.22 -13.83 -20.86
N GLU A 47 -19.17 -13.89 -19.92
CA GLU A 47 -18.96 -13.48 -18.53
C GLU A 47 -20.03 -14.06 -17.59
N ALA A 48 -19.82 -13.88 -16.27
CA ALA A 48 -20.85 -14.20 -15.28
C ALA A 48 -21.91 -13.09 -15.21
N ASP A 49 -23.13 -13.41 -14.80
CA ASP A 49 -24.19 -12.42 -14.59
C ASP A 49 -24.32 -12.05 -13.11
N GLU A 50 -23.70 -10.94 -12.70
CA GLU A 50 -23.68 -10.45 -11.30
C GLU A 50 -24.81 -9.45 -10.98
N ARG A 51 -25.82 -9.31 -11.86
CA ARG A 51 -26.92 -8.35 -11.68
C ARG A 51 -27.78 -8.73 -10.47
N LYS A 52 -27.91 -7.79 -9.53
CA LYS A 52 -28.68 -7.98 -8.29
C LYS A 52 -30.20 -7.95 -8.47
N ASP A 53 -30.69 -7.51 -9.61
CA ASP A 53 -32.11 -7.39 -9.94
C ASP A 53 -32.59 -8.41 -10.97
N ALA A 54 -31.70 -9.31 -11.40
CA ALA A 54 -32.01 -10.39 -12.34
C ALA A 54 -33.01 -11.40 -11.74
N THR A 55 -33.67 -12.14 -12.65
CA THR A 55 -34.63 -13.19 -12.34
C THR A 55 -33.95 -14.55 -12.43
N ILE A 56 -34.20 -15.43 -11.46
CA ILE A 56 -33.67 -16.80 -11.46
C ILE A 56 -34.36 -17.63 -12.55
N CYS A 57 -33.57 -18.22 -13.44
CA CYS A 57 -34.07 -19.05 -14.54
C CYS A 57 -33.93 -20.56 -14.29
N SER A 58 -33.12 -20.95 -13.30
CA SER A 58 -32.90 -22.36 -12.96
C SER A 58 -34.17 -23.02 -12.44
N GLU A 59 -34.41 -24.26 -12.85
CA GLU A 59 -35.56 -25.04 -12.40
C GLU A 59 -35.50 -25.28 -10.89
N GLY A 60 -36.63 -25.13 -10.21
CA GLY A 60 -36.75 -25.38 -8.77
C GLY A 60 -37.60 -24.34 -8.04
N PHE A 61 -37.55 -24.36 -6.71
CA PHE A 61 -38.39 -23.52 -5.86
C PHE A 61 -38.01 -22.02 -5.87
N LEU A 62 -36.89 -21.66 -6.50
CA LEU A 62 -36.43 -20.27 -6.68
C LEU A 62 -36.76 -19.70 -8.06
N GLN A 63 -37.24 -20.52 -9.00
CA GLN A 63 -37.50 -20.11 -10.38
C GLN A 63 -38.48 -18.93 -10.44
N GLY A 64 -38.17 -17.93 -11.27
CA GLY A 64 -38.99 -16.74 -11.48
C GLY A 64 -38.89 -15.68 -10.37
N LEU A 65 -38.17 -15.95 -9.28
CA LEU A 65 -37.92 -14.95 -8.24
C LEU A 65 -36.79 -14.00 -8.66
N LYS A 66 -36.86 -12.75 -8.20
CA LYS A 66 -35.71 -11.83 -8.29
C LYS A 66 -34.65 -12.24 -7.27
N VAL A 67 -33.36 -12.00 -7.59
CA VAL A 67 -32.22 -12.36 -6.73
C VAL A 67 -32.41 -12.00 -5.24
N PRO A 68 -32.90 -10.79 -4.83
CA PRO A 68 -33.04 -10.46 -3.41
C PRO A 68 -34.12 -11.29 -2.69
N GLU A 69 -35.19 -11.65 -3.40
CA GLU A 69 -36.26 -12.51 -2.90
C GLU A 69 -35.81 -13.97 -2.86
N ALA A 70 -35.09 -14.40 -3.90
CA ALA A 70 -34.51 -15.73 -4.00
C ALA A 70 -33.51 -16.00 -2.87
N ILE A 71 -32.65 -15.03 -2.51
CA ILE A 71 -31.71 -15.16 -1.39
C ILE A 71 -32.47 -15.41 -0.07
N ARG A 72 -33.50 -14.60 0.22
CA ARG A 72 -34.30 -14.79 1.45
C ARG A 72 -34.99 -16.15 1.46
N ARG A 73 -35.61 -16.53 0.35
CA ARG A 73 -36.28 -17.82 0.22
C ARG A 73 -35.31 -18.99 0.37
N ALA A 74 -34.11 -18.89 -0.20
CA ALA A 74 -33.09 -19.93 -0.09
C ALA A 74 -32.63 -20.11 1.37
N ILE A 75 -32.40 -19.01 2.10
CA ILE A 75 -32.05 -19.06 3.53
C ILE A 75 -33.16 -19.75 4.33
N ASP A 76 -34.42 -19.33 4.16
CA ASP A 76 -35.57 -19.90 4.88
C ASP A 76 -35.70 -21.42 4.65
N GLU A 77 -35.52 -21.88 3.40
CA GLU A 77 -35.62 -23.31 3.08
C GLU A 77 -34.41 -24.10 3.62
N LEU A 78 -33.20 -23.56 3.60
CA LEU A 78 -32.02 -24.20 4.19
C LEU A 78 -32.15 -24.35 5.71
N GLU A 79 -32.73 -23.35 6.39
CA GLU A 79 -33.01 -23.37 7.82
C GLU A 79 -34.06 -24.43 8.18
N LYS A 80 -35.16 -24.52 7.43
CA LYS A 80 -36.18 -25.58 7.63
C LYS A 80 -35.63 -26.99 7.48
N LEU A 81 -34.66 -27.16 6.58
CA LEU A 81 -34.00 -28.44 6.34
C LEU A 81 -32.92 -28.77 7.37
N GLY A 82 -32.54 -27.82 8.24
CA GLY A 82 -31.41 -27.96 9.15
C GLY A 82 -30.06 -28.07 8.41
N ALA A 83 -29.98 -27.57 7.18
CA ALA A 83 -28.83 -27.67 6.30
C ALA A 83 -28.02 -26.36 6.20
N GLY A 84 -28.44 -25.31 6.91
CA GLY A 84 -27.76 -24.03 6.99
C GLY A 84 -28.51 -23.03 7.86
N GLU A 85 -27.91 -21.88 8.08
CA GLU A 85 -28.50 -20.75 8.80
C GLU A 85 -28.11 -19.42 8.13
N GLY A 86 -28.98 -18.42 8.24
CA GLY A 86 -28.69 -17.06 7.80
C GLY A 86 -27.58 -16.44 8.64
N LYS A 87 -26.53 -15.91 7.98
CA LYS A 87 -25.42 -15.25 8.66
C LYS A 87 -25.11 -13.89 8.05
N VAL A 88 -25.11 -12.85 8.89
CA VAL A 88 -24.59 -11.53 8.53
C VAL A 88 -23.07 -11.58 8.63
N ASN A 89 -22.38 -11.24 7.55
CA ASN A 89 -20.92 -11.15 7.51
C ASN A 89 -20.51 -9.70 7.22
N PHE A 90 -19.39 -9.29 7.83
CA PHE A 90 -18.78 -7.99 7.59
C PHE A 90 -17.49 -8.15 6.80
N ARG A 91 -17.23 -7.19 5.91
CA ARG A 91 -15.90 -7.08 5.26
C ARG A 91 -14.83 -6.58 6.24
N LEU A 92 -15.25 -5.83 7.26
CA LEU A 92 -14.37 -5.37 8.34
C LEU A 92 -13.79 -6.57 9.08
N ARG A 93 -12.49 -6.51 9.39
CA ARG A 93 -11.78 -7.51 10.19
C ARG A 93 -11.35 -6.87 11.50
N ASP A 94 -11.05 -7.70 12.48
CA ASP A 94 -10.45 -7.24 13.72
C ASP A 94 -9.11 -6.55 13.46
N ALA A 95 -8.84 -5.52 14.26
CA ALA A 95 -7.65 -4.71 14.11
C ALA A 95 -6.44 -5.47 14.64
N ALA A 96 -5.50 -5.82 13.76
CA ALA A 96 -4.20 -6.31 14.18
C ALA A 96 -3.48 -5.20 14.99
N PHE A 97 -3.30 -5.42 16.30
CA PHE A 97 -2.82 -4.41 17.23
C PHE A 97 -1.28 -4.38 17.29
N GLY A 98 -0.62 -5.49 17.61
CA GLY A 98 0.83 -5.54 17.76
C GLY A 98 1.63 -5.20 16.50
N ARG A 99 2.77 -4.53 16.67
CA ARG A 99 3.74 -4.20 15.64
C ARG A 99 5.12 -4.72 16.02
N GLN A 100 5.77 -5.40 15.09
CA GLN A 100 7.17 -5.83 15.18
C GLN A 100 8.11 -4.65 14.93
N ARG A 101 7.95 -3.57 15.71
CA ARG A 101 8.70 -2.31 15.59
C ARG A 101 9.13 -1.85 16.98
N TYR A 102 10.27 -1.17 17.05
CA TYR A 102 10.75 -0.60 18.30
C TYR A 102 9.97 0.64 18.74
N TRP A 103 9.74 1.58 17.81
CA TRP A 103 9.19 2.88 18.14
C TRP A 103 7.66 2.86 18.26
N GLY A 104 7.18 2.48 19.45
CA GLY A 104 5.77 2.47 19.83
C GLY A 104 5.62 2.18 21.31
N GLU A 105 4.42 2.33 21.85
CA GLU A 105 4.14 2.02 23.25
C GLU A 105 4.23 0.50 23.50
N PRO A 106 4.94 0.03 24.54
CA PRO A 106 4.90 -1.39 24.90
C PRO A 106 3.47 -1.85 25.22
N ILE A 107 3.10 -3.02 24.71
CA ILE A 107 1.83 -3.66 25.09
C ILE A 107 2.00 -4.20 26.52
N PRO A 108 1.14 -3.82 27.49
CA PRO A 108 1.30 -4.20 28.90
C PRO A 108 0.83 -5.64 29.17
N ILE A 109 1.40 -6.60 28.46
CA ILE A 109 1.14 -8.04 28.60
C ILE A 109 2.46 -8.75 28.92
N TYR A 110 2.42 -9.70 29.85
CA TYR A 110 3.49 -10.65 30.11
C TYR A 110 2.98 -12.09 29.95
N TYR A 111 3.89 -13.05 29.77
CA TYR A 111 3.55 -14.44 29.51
C TYR A 111 4.00 -15.34 30.66
N GLU A 112 3.04 -15.77 31.48
CA GLU A 112 3.26 -16.76 32.55
C GLU A 112 2.96 -18.15 31.99
N ASP A 113 3.99 -18.98 31.84
CA ASP A 113 3.89 -20.31 31.22
C ASP A 113 3.15 -20.29 29.86
N ASP A 114 3.54 -19.36 28.99
CA ASP A 114 2.93 -19.08 27.67
C ASP A 114 1.48 -18.54 27.71
N ILE A 115 0.93 -18.25 28.89
CA ILE A 115 -0.39 -17.66 29.05
C ILE A 115 -0.27 -16.12 29.15
N PRO A 116 -0.93 -15.35 28.25
CA PRO A 116 -0.88 -13.90 28.31
C PRO A 116 -1.66 -13.36 29.52
N ARG A 117 -1.00 -12.49 30.29
CA ARG A 117 -1.53 -11.83 31.48
C ARG A 117 -1.29 -10.32 31.40
N PRO A 118 -2.25 -9.47 31.82
CA PRO A 118 -2.02 -8.03 31.88
C PRO A 118 -1.06 -7.67 33.01
N VAL A 119 -0.19 -6.70 32.78
CA VAL A 119 0.57 -6.03 33.84
C VAL A 119 -0.41 -5.31 34.77
N ASP A 120 -0.15 -5.33 36.08
CA ASP A 120 -1.01 -4.68 37.06
C ASP A 120 -1.07 -3.16 36.82
N VAL A 121 -2.26 -2.58 36.98
CA VAL A 121 -2.50 -1.14 36.72
C VAL A 121 -1.56 -0.24 37.54
N ALA A 122 -1.22 -0.64 38.76
CA ALA A 122 -0.31 0.09 39.64
C ALA A 122 1.15 0.11 39.17
N ASP A 123 1.53 -0.83 38.31
CA ASP A 123 2.89 -0.98 37.78
C ASP A 123 3.03 -0.34 36.38
N LEU A 124 1.96 0.28 35.86
CA LEU A 124 2.01 1.05 34.63
C LEU A 124 2.72 2.41 34.86
N PRO A 125 3.39 2.96 33.82
CA PRO A 125 3.53 2.43 32.48
C PRO A 125 4.68 1.41 32.34
N VAL A 126 4.50 0.43 31.45
CA VAL A 126 5.62 -0.36 30.92
C VAL A 126 6.45 0.56 30.03
N ARG A 127 7.63 0.96 30.51
CA ARG A 127 8.50 1.91 29.81
C ARG A 127 9.23 1.22 28.67
N LEU A 128 9.29 1.88 27.51
CA LEU A 128 10.06 1.41 26.37
C LEU A 128 11.55 1.33 26.77
N PRO A 129 12.19 0.16 26.69
CA PRO A 129 13.58 -0.03 27.13
C PRO A 129 14.55 0.45 26.05
N GLU A 130 15.74 0.90 26.45
CA GLU A 130 16.82 1.12 25.49
C GLU A 130 17.37 -0.22 24.98
N ILE A 131 17.61 -0.31 23.67
CA ILE A 131 18.18 -1.49 23.01
C ILE A 131 19.34 -1.09 22.09
N ASP A 132 20.17 -2.07 21.73
CA ASP A 132 21.37 -1.88 20.91
C ASP A 132 21.04 -1.64 19.42
N LYS A 133 19.97 -2.24 18.91
CA LYS A 133 19.57 -2.19 17.49
C LYS A 133 18.06 -2.15 17.33
N TYR A 134 17.57 -1.28 16.44
CA TYR A 134 16.13 -1.11 16.17
C TYR A 134 15.57 -2.03 15.07
N GLN A 135 16.43 -2.83 14.44
CA GLN A 135 16.03 -3.82 13.45
C GLN A 135 15.56 -5.11 14.15
N PRO A 136 14.70 -5.91 13.48
CA PRO A 136 14.36 -7.25 13.96
C PRO A 136 15.60 -8.07 14.35
N THR A 137 15.40 -9.09 15.20
CA THR A 137 16.47 -10.05 15.52
C THR A 137 16.89 -10.83 14.27
N GLU A 138 18.02 -11.52 14.34
CA GLU A 138 18.48 -12.40 13.24
C GLU A 138 17.49 -13.54 12.97
N THR A 139 16.71 -13.92 13.98
CA THR A 139 15.62 -14.92 13.93
C THR A 139 14.28 -14.33 13.45
N GLY A 140 14.21 -13.02 13.17
CA GLY A 140 12.99 -12.34 12.69
C GLY A 140 12.03 -11.87 13.79
N GLU A 141 12.44 -11.90 15.06
CA GLU A 141 11.63 -11.46 16.20
C GLU A 141 11.56 -9.93 16.29
N PRO A 142 10.54 -9.38 16.98
CA PRO A 142 10.45 -7.95 17.22
C PRO A 142 11.71 -7.35 17.85
N PRO A 143 12.03 -6.07 17.59
CA PRO A 143 13.20 -5.41 18.17
C PRO A 143 13.27 -5.47 19.71
N LEU A 144 12.15 -5.45 20.42
CA LEU A 144 12.15 -5.52 21.90
C LEU A 144 12.62 -6.87 22.45
N ALA A 145 12.66 -7.93 21.64
CA ALA A 145 13.29 -9.19 22.04
C ALA A 145 14.79 -9.04 22.34
N ARG A 146 15.42 -7.92 21.91
CA ARG A 146 16.82 -7.58 22.23
C ARG A 146 16.99 -6.95 23.62
N ALA A 147 15.91 -6.51 24.25
CA ALA A 147 15.97 -5.82 25.53
C ALA A 147 16.46 -6.77 26.63
N LYS A 148 17.44 -6.31 27.41
CA LYS A 148 17.95 -7.06 28.56
C LYS A 148 16.93 -7.01 29.69
N ASP A 149 16.74 -8.14 30.36
CA ASP A 149 15.84 -8.29 31.51
C ASP A 149 14.40 -7.83 31.23
N TRP A 150 13.92 -7.99 29.99
CA TRP A 150 12.56 -7.62 29.55
C TRP A 150 11.51 -8.56 30.13
N THR A 151 11.27 -8.41 31.43
CA THR A 151 10.45 -9.30 32.24
C THR A 151 9.60 -8.54 33.24
N TYR A 152 8.48 -9.14 33.64
CA TYR A 152 7.63 -8.69 34.73
C TYR A 152 7.36 -9.87 35.66
N ARG A 153 7.69 -9.72 36.96
CA ARG A 153 7.63 -10.81 37.96
C ARG A 153 8.41 -12.08 37.58
N GLY A 154 9.48 -11.92 36.80
CA GLY A 154 10.31 -13.04 36.32
C GLY A 154 9.80 -13.72 35.05
N PHE A 155 8.66 -13.27 34.50
CA PHE A 155 8.08 -13.78 33.27
C PHE A 155 8.33 -12.82 32.09
N PRO A 156 8.51 -13.32 30.85
CA PRO A 156 8.79 -12.48 29.69
C PRO A 156 7.64 -11.51 29.37
N LEU A 157 7.99 -10.26 29.02
CA LEU A 157 7.04 -9.26 28.53
C LEU A 157 6.82 -9.38 27.02
N GLU A 158 5.66 -8.94 26.54
CA GLU A 158 5.34 -8.80 25.12
C GLU A 158 6.41 -7.97 24.39
N THR A 159 6.81 -8.43 23.21
CA THR A 159 7.93 -7.85 22.45
C THR A 159 7.46 -7.01 21.26
N THR A 160 6.16 -7.03 20.95
CA THR A 160 5.54 -6.09 20.01
C THR A 160 5.08 -4.80 20.70
N THR A 161 5.03 -3.73 19.92
CA THR A 161 4.54 -2.42 20.35
C THR A 161 3.15 -2.14 19.79
N MET A 162 2.45 -1.20 20.43
CA MET A 162 1.19 -0.66 19.93
C MET A 162 1.42 0.06 18.59
N PRO A 163 0.41 0.08 17.70
CA PRO A 163 0.49 0.82 16.46
C PRO A 163 0.28 2.30 16.70
N GLY A 164 0.82 3.18 15.84
CA GLY A 164 0.69 4.63 16.03
C GLY A 164 -0.76 5.16 16.10
N TRP A 165 -1.74 4.39 15.60
CA TRP A 165 -3.15 4.73 15.73
C TRP A 165 -3.72 4.49 17.15
N ALA A 166 -3.03 3.76 18.03
CA ALA A 166 -3.44 3.58 19.42
C ALA A 166 -3.50 4.94 20.13
N GLY A 167 -2.45 5.77 20.02
CA GLY A 167 -2.46 7.13 20.54
C GLY A 167 -3.41 8.06 19.77
N SER A 168 -3.40 8.01 18.43
CA SER A 168 -4.22 8.92 17.63
C SER A 168 -5.72 8.68 17.77
N SER A 169 -6.16 7.54 18.30
CA SER A 169 -7.60 7.26 18.46
C SER A 169 -8.27 8.02 19.61
N TRP A 170 -7.50 8.54 20.58
CA TRP A 170 -8.06 9.19 21.77
C TRP A 170 -7.36 10.51 22.16
N TYR A 171 -6.35 10.96 21.41
CA TYR A 171 -5.59 12.19 21.68
C TYR A 171 -6.46 13.44 21.94
N PHE A 172 -7.60 13.56 21.26
CA PHE A 172 -8.54 14.67 21.44
C PHE A 172 -9.11 14.76 22.86
N LEU A 173 -9.29 13.61 23.52
CA LEU A 173 -9.68 13.56 24.93
C LEU A 173 -8.53 14.05 25.82
N ARG A 174 -7.29 13.69 25.47
CA ARG A 174 -6.14 14.12 26.25
C ARG A 174 -5.95 15.64 26.22
N TYR A 175 -6.30 16.30 25.12
CA TYR A 175 -6.26 17.77 25.04
C TYR A 175 -7.24 18.46 26.00
N MET A 176 -8.28 17.77 26.45
CA MET A 176 -9.24 18.33 27.41
C MET A 176 -8.60 18.57 28.78
N ASP A 177 -7.64 17.72 29.17
CA ASP A 177 -6.99 17.73 30.48
C ASP A 177 -5.58 17.08 30.42
N PRO A 178 -4.60 17.75 29.78
CA PRO A 178 -3.30 17.16 29.47
C PRO A 178 -2.40 16.94 30.70
N GLY A 179 -2.72 17.56 31.83
CA GLY A 179 -1.98 17.43 33.10
C GLY A 179 -2.47 16.28 33.99
N ASN A 180 -3.57 15.62 33.63
CA ASN A 180 -4.17 14.59 34.49
C ASN A 180 -3.29 13.34 34.59
N THR A 181 -2.86 12.97 35.80
CA THR A 181 -2.01 11.79 36.02
C THR A 181 -2.80 10.51 36.31
N GLU A 182 -4.09 10.62 36.62
CA GLU A 182 -4.94 9.51 37.06
C GLU A 182 -5.73 8.88 35.91
N ARG A 183 -6.09 9.67 34.89
CA ARG A 183 -6.94 9.26 33.77
C ARG A 183 -6.56 9.98 32.48
N PHE A 184 -7.14 9.55 31.36
CA PHE A 184 -7.03 10.27 30.08
C PHE A 184 -7.52 11.73 30.18
N ALA A 185 -8.60 11.99 30.93
CA ALA A 185 -9.10 13.32 31.32
C ALA A 185 -10.07 13.23 32.51
N SER A 186 -10.26 14.34 33.25
CA SER A 186 -11.28 14.47 34.30
C SER A 186 -12.71 14.47 33.76
N GLU A 187 -13.69 14.06 34.58
CA GLU A 187 -15.10 14.04 34.19
C GLU A 187 -15.64 15.45 33.92
N GLU A 188 -15.18 16.43 34.69
CA GLU A 188 -15.50 17.84 34.52
C GLU A 188 -15.02 18.35 33.15
N ALA A 189 -13.78 18.02 32.76
CA ALA A 189 -13.22 18.42 31.48
C ALA A 189 -13.95 17.74 30.31
N VAL A 190 -14.23 16.44 30.41
CA VAL A 190 -14.99 15.68 29.40
C VAL A 190 -16.39 16.26 29.23
N LYS A 191 -17.08 16.62 30.33
CA LYS A 191 -18.41 17.22 30.29
C LYS A 191 -18.40 18.63 29.73
N TYR A 192 -17.35 19.41 30.03
CA TYR A 192 -17.21 20.78 29.54
C TYR A 192 -16.96 20.82 28.03
N TRP A 193 -15.98 20.06 27.54
CA TRP A 193 -15.59 20.07 26.12
C TRP A 193 -16.55 19.26 25.24
N GLY A 194 -17.03 18.11 25.72
CA GLY A 194 -17.88 17.23 24.94
C GLY A 194 -17.21 16.69 23.67
N PRO A 195 -18.00 16.25 22.67
CA PRO A 195 -17.46 15.83 21.38
C PRO A 195 -16.96 17.05 20.58
N VAL A 196 -15.96 16.84 19.73
CA VAL A 196 -15.38 17.88 18.86
C VAL A 196 -16.46 18.49 17.96
N ASP A 197 -16.62 19.82 17.97
CA ASP A 197 -17.62 20.48 17.11
C ASP A 197 -17.27 20.39 15.63
N LEU A 198 -16.02 20.69 15.28
CA LEU A 198 -15.51 20.67 13.91
C LEU A 198 -14.14 19.99 13.86
N TYR A 199 -14.08 18.84 13.17
CA TYR A 199 -12.87 18.11 12.91
C TYR A 199 -12.44 18.32 11.46
N ILE A 200 -11.21 18.82 11.25
CA ILE A 200 -10.65 19.08 9.92
C ILE A 200 -9.48 18.12 9.70
N GLY A 201 -9.52 17.33 8.63
CA GLY A 201 -8.47 16.36 8.33
C GLY A 201 -8.62 15.77 6.93
N GLY A 202 -7.51 15.32 6.36
CA GLY A 202 -7.49 14.84 4.97
C GLY A 202 -8.34 13.57 4.77
N SER A 203 -8.91 13.42 3.57
CA SER A 203 -9.76 12.26 3.22
C SER A 203 -9.02 10.91 3.27
N GLU A 204 -7.69 10.92 3.25
CA GLU A 204 -6.85 9.72 3.40
C GLU A 204 -7.08 8.96 4.71
N HIS A 205 -7.68 9.60 5.72
CA HIS A 205 -7.93 9.00 7.03
C HIS A 205 -9.29 8.28 7.15
N ALA A 206 -10.11 8.27 6.10
CA ALA A 206 -11.49 7.77 6.14
C ALA A 206 -11.64 6.32 6.63
N THR A 207 -10.82 5.41 6.13
CA THR A 207 -10.89 3.97 6.47
C THR A 207 -9.89 3.53 7.53
N GLY A 208 -9.13 4.46 8.10
CA GLY A 208 -8.10 4.19 9.12
C GLY A 208 -8.41 4.94 10.40
N HIS A 209 -7.68 6.02 10.65
CA HIS A 209 -7.80 6.84 11.87
C HIS A 209 -9.26 7.21 12.20
N LEU A 210 -10.06 7.69 11.23
CA LEU A 210 -11.44 8.10 11.51
C LEU A 210 -12.35 6.93 11.96
N LEU A 211 -12.04 5.70 11.54
CA LEU A 211 -12.75 4.53 12.02
C LEU A 211 -12.35 4.18 13.46
N TYR A 212 -11.06 4.16 13.76
CA TYR A 212 -10.56 3.86 15.11
C TYR A 212 -10.93 4.95 16.13
N PHE A 213 -10.89 6.21 15.74
CA PHE A 213 -11.39 7.36 16.50
C PHE A 213 -12.84 7.18 16.97
N ARG A 214 -13.72 6.71 16.08
CA ARG A 214 -15.10 6.36 16.42
C ARG A 214 -15.19 5.11 17.29
N PHE A 215 -14.47 4.04 16.93
CA PHE A 215 -14.46 2.80 17.70
C PHE A 215 -14.07 3.02 19.16
N TRP A 216 -12.96 3.72 19.41
CA TRP A 216 -12.50 4.02 20.76
C TRP A 216 -13.49 4.89 21.53
N THR A 217 -14.14 5.84 20.87
CA THR A 217 -15.17 6.67 21.51
C THR A 217 -16.37 5.83 21.95
N LYS A 218 -16.85 4.93 21.09
CA LYS A 218 -17.94 4.01 21.44
C LYS A 218 -17.55 3.05 22.56
N PHE A 219 -16.34 2.51 22.50
CA PHE A 219 -15.82 1.67 23.58
C PHE A 219 -15.80 2.42 24.93
N LEU A 220 -15.31 3.66 24.96
CA LEU A 220 -15.28 4.47 26.17
C LEU A 220 -16.69 4.90 26.61
N TYR A 221 -17.61 5.16 25.68
CA TYR A 221 -19.02 5.40 25.97
C TYR A 221 -19.68 4.19 26.65
N ASP A 222 -19.49 2.99 26.10
CA ASP A 222 -20.02 1.74 26.66
C ASP A 222 -19.47 1.44 28.07
N ARG A 223 -18.24 1.90 28.36
CA ARG A 223 -17.65 1.84 29.72
C ARG A 223 -18.24 2.87 30.69
N GLY A 224 -19.10 3.78 30.23
CA GLY A 224 -19.65 4.90 30.99
C GLY A 224 -18.65 6.04 31.20
N TRP A 225 -17.57 6.05 30.42
CA TRP A 225 -16.45 6.97 30.61
C TRP A 225 -16.57 8.26 29.82
N LEU A 226 -17.39 8.25 28.77
CA LEU A 226 -17.76 9.42 27.98
C LEU A 226 -19.30 9.56 27.97
N PRO A 227 -19.85 10.78 27.98
CA PRO A 227 -21.30 11.00 27.85
C PRO A 227 -21.78 11.07 26.39
N PHE A 228 -20.92 10.75 25.41
CA PHE A 228 -21.19 10.81 23.98
C PHE A 228 -20.58 9.60 23.26
N ASP A 229 -21.24 9.12 22.20
CA ASP A 229 -20.86 7.91 21.45
C ASP A 229 -20.25 8.21 20.07
N GLU A 230 -20.19 9.48 19.67
CA GLU A 230 -19.48 9.94 18.47
C GLU A 230 -18.52 11.08 18.85
N PRO A 231 -17.25 11.03 18.40
CA PRO A 231 -16.24 11.96 18.88
C PRO A 231 -16.25 13.33 18.20
N ALA A 232 -16.91 13.46 17.05
CA ALA A 232 -16.99 14.72 16.32
C ALA A 232 -18.38 14.92 15.70
N ARG A 233 -18.92 16.15 15.80
CA ARG A 233 -20.22 16.53 15.25
C ARG A 233 -20.15 16.81 13.74
N LYS A 234 -19.06 17.42 13.29
CA LYS A 234 -18.83 17.75 11.88
C LYS A 234 -17.40 17.38 11.48
N LEU A 235 -17.28 16.65 10.37
CA LEU A 235 -16.02 16.38 9.68
C LEU A 235 -15.95 17.24 8.42
N VAL A 236 -14.81 17.89 8.18
CA VAL A 236 -14.50 18.55 6.91
C VAL A 236 -13.18 17.99 6.39
N ASN A 237 -13.22 17.43 5.18
CA ASN A 237 -12.02 17.01 4.50
C ASN A 237 -11.50 18.13 3.59
N GLN A 238 -10.35 18.70 3.95
CA GLN A 238 -9.70 19.70 3.10
C GLN A 238 -9.14 19.07 1.82
N GLY A 239 -9.10 19.86 0.75
CA GLY A 239 -8.41 19.48 -0.49
C GLY A 239 -6.90 19.36 -0.30
N MET A 240 -6.25 18.59 -1.17
CA MET A 240 -4.80 18.45 -1.16
C MET A 240 -4.14 19.67 -1.80
N ILE A 241 -3.04 20.14 -1.21
CA ILE A 241 -2.14 21.09 -1.88
C ILE A 241 -1.34 20.32 -2.94
N GLN A 242 -1.35 20.84 -4.17
CA GLN A 242 -0.68 20.22 -5.31
C GLN A 242 0.69 20.83 -5.58
N GLY A 243 1.59 20.03 -6.14
CA GLY A 243 2.91 20.43 -6.66
C GLY A 243 3.12 19.87 -8.06
N LYS A 244 4.02 20.49 -8.82
CA LYS A 244 4.44 19.98 -10.15
C LYS A 244 5.69 19.13 -9.99
N SER A 245 5.51 17.81 -9.98
CA SER A 245 6.64 16.88 -10.03
C SER A 245 7.30 16.91 -11.40
N ALA A 246 8.60 16.62 -11.43
CA ALA A 246 9.39 16.55 -12.64
C ALA A 246 9.95 15.14 -12.79
N HIS A 247 9.93 14.65 -14.03
CA HIS A 247 10.33 13.29 -14.34
C HIS A 247 11.28 13.25 -15.53
N ILE A 248 12.30 12.41 -15.40
CA ILE A 248 13.12 11.92 -16.51
C ILE A 248 12.85 10.44 -16.72
N TYR A 249 13.45 9.85 -17.75
CA TYR A 249 13.15 8.48 -18.14
C TYR A 249 14.41 7.63 -18.16
N ARG A 250 14.47 6.63 -17.27
CA ARG A 250 15.48 5.56 -17.37
C ARG A 250 15.14 4.71 -18.58
N LEU A 251 16.14 4.46 -19.43
CA LEU A 251 16.00 3.60 -20.59
C LEU A 251 16.26 2.14 -20.20
N LEU A 252 15.33 1.26 -20.54
CA LEU A 252 15.47 -0.18 -20.39
C LEU A 252 16.04 -0.76 -21.69
N PHE A 253 17.12 -1.53 -21.59
CA PHE A 253 17.80 -2.12 -22.74
C PHE A 253 18.21 -3.56 -22.45
N THR A 254 18.36 -4.36 -23.51
CA THR A 254 18.79 -5.77 -23.41
C THR A 254 20.31 -5.85 -23.59
N SER A 255 20.98 -6.70 -22.81
CA SER A 255 22.41 -6.98 -22.94
C SER A 255 22.67 -8.43 -23.34
N PHE A 256 23.64 -8.65 -24.21
CA PHE A 256 24.09 -9.96 -24.66
C PHE A 256 25.57 -10.15 -24.27
N SER A 257 25.94 -11.32 -23.73
CA SER A 257 27.33 -11.72 -23.49
C SER A 257 27.69 -12.95 -24.32
N SER A 258 28.87 -12.97 -24.93
CA SER A 258 29.31 -14.03 -25.83
C SER A 258 29.64 -15.35 -25.11
N GLY A 259 28.82 -16.39 -25.29
CA GLY A 259 29.22 -17.78 -25.00
C GLY A 259 28.11 -18.82 -24.91
N GLU A 260 26.92 -18.47 -24.44
CA GLU A 260 25.73 -19.33 -24.38
C GLU A 260 24.52 -18.49 -24.81
N ASP A 261 23.67 -19.03 -25.70
CA ASP A 261 22.39 -18.43 -26.06
C ASP A 261 21.44 -18.53 -24.86
N GLU A 262 21.66 -17.69 -23.85
CA GLU A 262 20.67 -17.43 -22.80
C GLU A 262 20.05 -16.06 -23.07
N THR A 263 18.78 -16.07 -23.51
CA THR A 263 17.94 -14.88 -23.43
C THR A 263 17.73 -14.55 -21.96
N PHE A 264 18.56 -13.67 -21.41
CA PHE A 264 18.21 -12.97 -20.18
C PHE A 264 17.16 -11.93 -20.56
N GLU A 265 15.90 -12.14 -20.17
CA GLU A 265 15.05 -10.99 -19.86
C GLU A 265 15.77 -10.24 -18.76
N ILE A 266 16.37 -9.10 -19.10
CA ILE A 266 16.90 -8.19 -18.10
C ILE A 266 15.69 -7.47 -17.53
N ASP A 267 14.95 -8.18 -16.68
CA ASP A 267 14.09 -7.55 -15.70
C ASP A 267 15.03 -6.91 -14.66
N GLU A 268 15.02 -5.57 -14.59
CA GLU A 268 15.76 -4.83 -13.55
C GLU A 268 15.44 -5.33 -12.12
N ARG A 269 14.34 -6.07 -11.93
CA ARG A 269 13.99 -6.70 -10.65
C ARG A 269 14.89 -7.88 -10.26
N GLU A 270 15.57 -8.55 -11.19
CA GLU A 270 16.36 -9.76 -10.92
C GLU A 270 17.89 -9.53 -10.81
N GLY A 271 18.34 -8.28 -10.95
CA GLY A 271 19.60 -7.83 -10.34
C GLY A 271 20.89 -8.47 -10.83
N ARG A 272 21.23 -8.40 -12.13
CA ARG A 272 22.61 -8.62 -12.63
C ARG A 272 22.89 -7.95 -13.99
N VAL A 273 23.31 -6.68 -13.95
CA VAL A 273 24.65 -6.17 -14.33
C VAL A 273 24.83 -4.86 -13.54
N PRO A 274 25.76 -4.74 -12.57
CA PRO A 274 25.89 -3.53 -11.75
C PRO A 274 26.59 -2.39 -12.52
N GLY A 275 25.89 -1.82 -13.50
CA GLY A 275 26.31 -0.65 -14.27
C GLY A 275 25.62 0.64 -13.82
N PRO A 276 26.22 1.83 -14.06
CA PRO A 276 25.47 3.08 -14.01
C PRO A 276 24.23 3.00 -14.93
N SER A 277 23.17 3.74 -14.61
CA SER A 277 21.95 3.77 -15.44
C SER A 277 22.12 4.64 -16.70
N MET A 278 21.24 4.47 -17.69
CA MET A 278 21.08 5.40 -18.81
C MET A 278 19.73 6.11 -18.71
N PHE A 279 19.73 7.43 -18.88
CA PHE A 279 18.54 8.27 -18.86
C PHE A 279 18.39 9.04 -20.16
N ILE A 280 17.14 9.21 -20.58
CA ILE A 280 16.74 10.04 -21.71
C ILE A 280 15.81 11.16 -21.25
N SER A 281 15.90 12.31 -21.93
CA SER A 281 15.02 13.44 -21.67
C SER A 281 13.57 13.14 -22.08
N SER A 282 12.65 13.94 -21.53
CA SER A 282 11.22 13.90 -21.88
C SER A 282 10.99 14.18 -23.37
N SER A 283 11.63 15.22 -23.91
CA SER A 283 11.55 15.56 -25.32
C SER A 283 12.02 14.42 -26.22
N LEU A 284 13.16 13.80 -25.91
CA LEU A 284 13.70 12.67 -26.68
C LEU A 284 12.81 11.44 -26.61
N LYS A 285 12.29 11.11 -25.41
CA LYS A 285 11.35 10.00 -25.22
C LYS A 285 10.07 10.21 -26.02
N ASN A 286 9.48 11.40 -25.97
CA ASN A 286 8.25 11.70 -26.70
C ASN A 286 8.44 11.65 -28.22
N ALA A 287 9.59 12.12 -28.73
CA ALA A 287 9.94 12.01 -30.14
C ALA A 287 10.13 10.55 -30.57
N TRP A 288 10.80 9.73 -29.76
CA TRP A 288 10.92 8.30 -30.05
C TRP A 288 9.57 7.59 -30.05
N TYR A 289 8.70 7.90 -29.08
CA TYR A 289 7.36 7.31 -28.97
C TYR A 289 6.41 7.73 -30.10
N SER A 290 6.67 8.86 -30.76
CA SER A 290 5.92 9.29 -31.95
C SER A 290 6.46 8.69 -33.26
N GLY A 291 7.52 7.86 -33.19
CA GLY A 291 8.12 7.21 -34.34
C GLY A 291 9.18 8.04 -35.06
N ASP A 292 9.73 9.08 -34.41
CA ASP A 292 10.84 9.86 -34.97
C ASP A 292 12.12 9.02 -35.05
N LYS A 293 12.60 8.83 -36.28
CA LYS A 293 13.83 8.07 -36.54
C LYS A 293 15.08 8.79 -36.01
N ALA A 294 15.11 10.12 -36.06
CA ALA A 294 16.26 10.89 -35.57
C ALA A 294 16.39 10.77 -34.05
N ALA A 295 15.27 10.73 -33.34
CA ALA A 295 15.23 10.46 -31.91
C ALA A 295 15.77 9.06 -31.59
N ARG A 296 15.34 8.03 -32.35
CA ARG A 296 15.88 6.67 -32.19
C ARG A 296 17.40 6.63 -32.42
N GLU A 297 17.88 7.20 -33.52
CA GLU A 297 19.32 7.25 -33.82
C GLU A 297 20.11 7.98 -32.71
N GLN A 298 19.53 9.02 -32.09
CA GLN A 298 20.14 9.70 -30.97
C GLN A 298 20.21 8.81 -29.71
N ILE A 299 19.17 8.02 -29.43
CA ILE A 299 19.17 7.05 -28.34
C ILE A 299 20.21 5.95 -28.60
N GLU A 300 20.29 5.43 -29.83
CA GLU A 300 21.27 4.41 -30.22
C GLU A 300 22.71 4.92 -30.05
N ARG A 301 23.01 6.16 -30.46
CA ARG A 301 24.32 6.78 -30.17
C ARG A 301 24.61 6.89 -28.68
N GLY A 302 23.64 7.30 -27.87
CA GLY A 302 23.78 7.33 -26.41
C GLY A 302 23.99 5.94 -25.81
N LEU A 303 23.38 4.91 -26.40
CA LEU A 303 23.54 3.52 -25.99
C LEU A 303 24.95 3.01 -26.30
N ASP A 304 25.51 3.36 -27.46
CA ASP A 304 26.90 3.03 -27.82
C ASP A 304 27.90 3.66 -26.84
N GLU A 305 27.70 4.94 -26.48
CA GLU A 305 28.49 5.62 -25.46
C GLU A 305 28.36 4.96 -24.08
N HIS A 306 27.14 4.56 -23.71
CA HIS A 306 26.88 3.87 -22.46
C HIS A 306 27.53 2.48 -22.42
N GLN A 307 27.45 1.73 -23.52
CA GLN A 307 28.10 0.44 -23.67
C GLN A 307 29.62 0.55 -23.50
N GLU A 308 30.24 1.59 -24.06
CA GLU A 308 31.68 1.82 -23.91
C GLU A 308 32.06 2.10 -22.45
N LYS A 309 31.28 2.91 -21.73
CA LYS A 309 31.47 3.10 -20.27
C LYS A 309 31.37 1.79 -19.50
N LEU A 310 30.40 0.94 -19.83
CA LEU A 310 30.23 -0.36 -19.18
C LEU A 310 31.39 -1.31 -19.51
N ARG A 311 31.90 -1.32 -20.75
CA ARG A 311 33.07 -2.11 -21.14
C ARG A 311 34.33 -1.67 -20.40
N GLN A 312 34.54 -0.38 -20.18
CA GLN A 312 35.68 0.09 -19.38
C GLN A 312 35.60 -0.38 -17.92
N LYS A 313 34.39 -0.44 -17.35
CA LYS A 313 34.16 -0.90 -15.98
C LYS A 313 34.17 -2.43 -15.87
N PHE A 314 33.75 -3.14 -16.92
CA PHE A 314 33.61 -4.59 -16.98
C PHE A 314 34.18 -5.16 -18.29
N PRO A 315 35.52 -5.11 -18.47
CA PRO A 315 36.17 -5.47 -19.74
C PRO A 315 35.98 -6.93 -20.14
N GLU A 316 35.79 -7.83 -19.17
CA GLU A 316 35.64 -9.27 -19.38
C GLU A 316 34.21 -9.69 -19.77
N ALA A 317 33.23 -8.78 -19.75
CA ALA A 317 31.80 -9.14 -19.83
C ALA A 317 31.25 -9.28 -21.26
N GLY A 318 32.02 -8.98 -22.31
CA GLY A 318 31.61 -9.19 -23.70
C GLY A 318 30.27 -8.52 -24.08
N LEU A 319 29.97 -7.35 -23.50
CA LEU A 319 28.65 -6.71 -23.55
C LEU A 319 28.31 -6.13 -24.93
N SER A 320 27.12 -6.48 -25.43
CA SER A 320 26.41 -5.81 -26.52
C SER A 320 25.04 -5.35 -26.03
N LEU A 321 24.71 -4.07 -26.18
CA LEU A 321 23.43 -3.48 -25.78
C LEU A 321 22.53 -3.26 -27.00
N SER A 322 21.22 -3.41 -26.82
CA SER A 322 20.23 -3.03 -27.84
C SER A 322 18.93 -2.54 -27.21
N ILE A 323 18.22 -1.70 -27.95
CA ILE A 323 16.85 -1.27 -27.63
C ILE A 323 15.86 -1.95 -28.56
N SER A 324 14.63 -2.13 -28.10
CA SER A 324 13.56 -2.74 -28.89
C SER A 324 13.15 -1.86 -30.08
N ASP A 325 12.60 -2.51 -31.10
CA ASP A 325 11.96 -1.83 -32.23
C ASP A 325 10.67 -1.14 -31.82
N SER A 326 10.01 -1.64 -30.76
CA SER A 326 8.86 -0.97 -30.16
C SER A 326 9.33 0.04 -29.11
N PRO A 327 8.86 1.29 -29.14
CA PRO A 327 9.14 2.25 -28.08
C PRO A 327 8.38 1.92 -26.78
N PHE A 328 7.28 1.18 -26.85
CA PHE A 328 6.40 0.97 -25.70
C PHE A 328 6.97 -0.03 -24.69
N GLY A 329 7.04 0.38 -23.43
CA GLY A 329 7.44 -0.49 -22.31
C GLY A 329 8.92 -0.44 -21.95
N TYR A 330 9.73 0.36 -22.64
CA TYR A 330 11.20 0.40 -22.47
C TYR A 330 11.70 1.64 -21.74
N THR A 331 10.81 2.34 -21.03
CA THR A 331 11.21 3.49 -20.21
C THR A 331 10.57 3.40 -18.84
N GLN A 332 11.35 3.64 -17.80
CA GLN A 332 10.87 3.81 -16.44
C GLN A 332 10.93 5.30 -16.06
N SER A 333 9.82 5.85 -15.57
CA SER A 333 9.78 7.23 -15.10
C SER A 333 10.48 7.36 -13.74
N ILE A 334 11.37 8.34 -13.62
CA ILE A 334 12.15 8.62 -12.42
C ILE A 334 11.94 10.08 -12.03
N LEU A 335 11.60 10.30 -10.76
CA LEU A 335 11.43 11.63 -10.19
C LEU A 335 12.79 12.34 -10.06
N VAL A 336 12.80 13.63 -10.36
CA VAL A 336 13.95 14.51 -10.13
C VAL A 336 13.54 15.68 -9.24
N ASP A 337 14.51 16.19 -8.48
CA ASP A 337 14.30 17.36 -7.63
C ASP A 337 14.05 18.60 -8.47
N ILE A 338 12.93 19.26 -8.20
CA ILE A 338 12.57 20.51 -8.88
C ILE A 338 13.56 21.64 -8.63
N GLY A 339 14.35 21.59 -7.54
CA GLY A 339 15.42 22.55 -7.27
C GLY A 339 16.58 22.47 -8.27
N GLY A 340 16.73 21.34 -8.98
CA GLY A 340 17.72 21.15 -10.04
C GLY A 340 17.23 21.58 -11.44
N LEU A 341 16.11 22.31 -11.52
CA LEU A 341 15.51 22.71 -12.80
C LEU A 341 15.62 24.21 -13.01
N ASN A 342 15.94 24.59 -14.26
CA ASN A 342 15.82 25.97 -14.70
C ASN A 342 14.37 26.31 -15.11
N GLU A 343 14.14 27.57 -15.51
CA GLU A 343 12.81 28.07 -15.90
C GLU A 343 12.23 27.43 -17.18
N HIS A 344 13.04 26.69 -17.94
CA HIS A 344 12.68 26.03 -19.19
C HIS A 344 12.60 24.51 -19.07
N ASP A 345 12.44 23.98 -17.84
CA ASP A 345 12.44 22.54 -17.58
C ASP A 345 13.75 21.84 -17.99
N GLY A 346 14.84 22.60 -18.04
CA GLY A 346 16.19 22.10 -18.25
C GLY A 346 16.80 21.58 -16.96
N LEU A 347 17.45 20.42 -17.04
CA LEU A 347 18.04 19.75 -15.88
C LEU A 347 19.49 20.19 -15.67
N ASP A 348 19.81 20.68 -14.46
CA ASP A 348 21.20 20.81 -14.04
C ASP A 348 21.72 19.45 -13.57
N LEU A 349 22.48 18.79 -14.44
CA LEU A 349 23.04 17.46 -14.16
C LEU A 349 23.95 17.45 -12.93
N ASN A 350 24.65 18.54 -12.62
CA ASN A 350 25.53 18.58 -11.45
C ASN A 350 24.73 18.58 -10.14
N VAL A 351 23.60 19.29 -10.12
CA VAL A 351 22.71 19.34 -8.95
C VAL A 351 22.04 17.99 -8.73
N ILE A 352 21.63 17.34 -9.83
CA ILE A 352 20.87 16.09 -9.75
C ILE A 352 21.75 14.90 -9.42
N GLU A 353 22.97 14.80 -9.96
CA GLU A 353 23.91 13.74 -9.58
C GLU A 353 24.24 13.72 -8.07
N ALA A 354 24.23 14.88 -7.42
CA ALA A 354 24.40 14.97 -5.97
C ALA A 354 23.17 14.52 -5.17
N SER A 355 21.98 14.55 -5.78
CA SER A 355 20.69 14.31 -5.11
C SER A 355 20.29 12.83 -5.02
N ASN A 356 20.80 11.98 -5.92
CA ASN A 356 20.41 10.57 -5.99
C ASN A 356 21.56 9.71 -6.53
N SER A 357 21.89 8.64 -5.82
CA SER A 357 22.96 7.70 -6.17
C SER A 357 22.76 7.02 -7.53
N ASP A 358 21.52 6.89 -8.01
CA ASP A 358 21.20 6.28 -9.31
C ASP A 358 21.73 7.11 -10.50
N PHE A 359 22.00 8.40 -10.28
CA PHE A 359 22.51 9.31 -11.30
C PHE A 359 24.04 9.34 -11.38
N VAL A 360 24.73 8.86 -10.35
CA VAL A 360 26.20 8.87 -10.29
C VAL A 360 26.79 7.99 -11.39
N GLY A 361 27.53 8.62 -12.31
CA GLY A 361 28.18 7.94 -13.43
C GLY A 361 27.21 7.51 -14.54
N ALA A 362 25.96 7.95 -14.49
CA ALA A 362 24.95 7.64 -15.50
C ALA A 362 25.30 8.21 -16.88
N THR A 363 24.64 7.69 -17.92
CA THR A 363 24.65 8.32 -19.24
C THR A 363 23.35 9.08 -19.43
N PHE A 364 23.45 10.36 -19.79
CA PHE A 364 22.31 11.23 -20.07
C PHE A 364 22.26 11.55 -21.56
N THR A 365 21.14 11.27 -22.21
CA THR A 365 20.97 11.51 -23.66
C THR A 365 19.74 12.38 -23.91
N GLY A 366 19.90 13.41 -24.75
CA GLY A 366 18.82 14.34 -25.08
C GLY A 366 18.59 15.46 -24.06
N PHE A 367 19.47 15.62 -23.08
CA PHE A 367 19.43 16.71 -22.11
C PHE A 367 20.12 17.94 -22.69
N THR A 368 19.35 18.99 -22.96
CA THR A 368 19.81 20.21 -23.65
C THR A 368 19.73 21.45 -22.77
N GLY A 369 19.18 21.34 -21.56
CA GLY A 369 18.82 22.47 -20.72
C GLY A 369 17.47 23.08 -21.07
N HIS A 370 16.65 22.41 -21.89
CA HIS A 370 15.32 22.86 -22.29
C HIS A 370 14.40 21.66 -22.54
N GLU A 371 13.22 21.64 -21.93
CA GLU A 371 12.24 20.53 -22.04
C GLU A 371 12.84 19.15 -21.72
N ASP A 372 13.78 19.11 -20.79
CA ASP A 372 14.48 17.88 -20.42
C ASP A 372 13.57 16.95 -19.59
N VAL A 373 12.59 17.52 -18.87
CA VAL A 373 11.68 16.79 -17.98
C VAL A 373 10.23 16.85 -18.45
N SER A 374 9.42 15.88 -18.01
CA SER A 374 7.95 15.98 -18.06
C SER A 374 7.40 16.42 -16.71
N ARG A 375 6.30 17.16 -16.73
CA ARG A 375 5.62 17.64 -15.52
C ARG A 375 4.34 16.85 -15.25
N GLU A 376 4.12 16.52 -13.98
CA GLU A 376 2.87 15.93 -13.50
C GLU A 376 2.35 16.73 -12.28
N VAL A 377 1.04 16.96 -12.22
CA VAL A 377 0.41 17.65 -11.08
C VAL A 377 -0.04 16.60 -10.07
N GLU A 378 0.64 16.56 -8.94
CA GLU A 378 0.39 15.57 -7.88
C GLU A 378 0.31 16.24 -6.50
N LYS A 379 0.08 15.46 -5.44
CA LYS A 379 0.17 15.94 -4.05
C LYS A 379 1.58 16.49 -3.78
N MET A 380 1.65 17.67 -3.18
CA MET A 380 2.90 18.24 -2.70
C MET A 380 3.50 17.34 -1.60
N SER A 381 4.73 16.84 -1.80
CA SER A 381 5.38 15.89 -0.90
C SER A 381 6.89 15.86 -1.12
N LYS A 382 7.67 15.79 -0.03
CA LYS A 382 9.13 15.60 -0.11
C LYS A 382 9.50 14.32 -0.87
N SER A 383 8.73 13.24 -0.71
CA SER A 383 8.94 11.99 -1.46
C SER A 383 8.66 12.10 -2.96
N LYS A 384 7.95 13.16 -3.38
CA LYS A 384 7.65 13.48 -4.77
C LYS A 384 8.63 14.50 -5.37
N LEU A 385 9.63 14.91 -4.58
CA LEU A 385 10.67 15.88 -4.94
C LEU A 385 10.13 17.17 -5.56
N ASN A 386 8.93 17.58 -5.15
CA ASN A 386 8.18 18.71 -5.70
C ASN A 386 7.92 19.81 -4.67
N VAL A 387 8.78 19.89 -3.66
CA VAL A 387 8.71 20.84 -2.55
C VAL A 387 10.03 21.57 -2.46
N VAL A 388 9.97 22.90 -2.43
CA VAL A 388 11.11 23.75 -2.09
C VAL A 388 10.95 24.17 -0.63
N ASN A 389 12.03 24.07 0.16
CA ASN A 389 11.98 24.57 1.53
C ASN A 389 11.83 26.11 1.48
N PRO A 390 10.93 26.73 2.26
CA PRO A 390 10.82 28.18 2.29
C PRO A 390 12.11 28.90 2.67
N ASP A 391 13.02 28.24 3.40
CA ASP A 391 14.34 28.78 3.75
C ASP A 391 15.32 28.80 2.56
N ASP A 392 15.02 28.06 1.49
CA ASP A 392 15.83 27.96 0.26
C ASP A 392 15.33 28.90 -0.86
N ILE A 393 14.29 29.70 -0.59
CA ILE A 393 13.70 30.73 -1.48
C ILE A 393 14.12 32.11 -0.99
#